data_AF-A0A9J6CJM5-F1
#
_entry.id   AF-A0A9J6CJM5-F1
#
_cell.length_a   1.000
_cell.length_b   1.000
_cell.length_c   1.000
_cell.angle_alpha   90.00
_cell.angle_beta   90.00
_cell.angle_gamma   90.00
#
_symmetry.space_group_name_H-M   'P 1'
#
loop_
_entity.id
_entity.type
_entity.pdbx_description
1 polymer ?
#
loop_
_entity_poly.entity_id
_entity_poly.type
_entity_poly.pdbx_seq_one_letter_code
_entity_poly.pdbx_strand_id
1 'polypeptide(L)'
;MIRKTLFIGMPIGLISAAVIVENNGDQKEKLKNPKLICKPSELPIYTSLVDSGSKKKCECEANKKSSAVASAIEESVKAVRTELTKVTDVYDSQKANIERYYVTFMKDTQHIRNYLQEEDNTMPRVGAIAISSLAGVILGIRGGFFKKLFYASLTGSSMAAVCYPREAKKYATIAYNFAYGKNPNDAGQKDLPKLPTSFGEMKMQLSTLSEKAYDAVFKK
;
A
#
# COMPACT_ATOMS: atom_id res chain seq x y z
N MET A 1 18.44 34.74 27.26
CA MET A 1 19.29 33.53 27.09
C MET A 1 18.56 32.59 26.13
N ILE A 2 18.71 32.69 24.80
CA ILE A 2 19.83 32.17 23.97
C ILE A 2 19.96 30.65 24.22
N ARG A 3 19.51 29.74 23.34
CA ARG A 3 19.91 29.57 21.93
C ARG A 3 18.78 29.01 21.06
N LYS A 4 18.49 29.69 19.94
CA LYS A 4 17.87 29.10 18.74
C LYS A 4 19.01 28.53 17.90
N THR A 5 19.03 27.22 17.65
CA THR A 5 19.95 26.61 16.69
C THR A 5 19.37 26.74 15.29
N LEU A 6 19.99 27.67 14.56
CA LEU A 6 19.91 27.90 13.12
C LEU A 6 20.40 26.64 12.38
N PHE A 7 19.51 25.90 11.73
CA PHE A 7 19.90 24.93 10.69
C PHE A 7 19.84 25.64 9.34
N ILE A 8 21.03 25.84 8.78
CA ILE A 8 21.28 26.46 7.47
C ILE A 8 21.02 25.40 6.39
N GLY A 9 20.12 25.73 5.47
CA GLY A 9 20.16 25.46 4.03
C GLY A 9 20.41 24.04 3.50
N MET A 10 19.39 23.47 2.85
CA MET A 10 19.47 22.98 1.45
C MET A 10 18.08 22.52 0.97
N PRO A 11 17.35 23.27 0.11
CA PRO A 11 16.16 22.77 -0.55
C PRO A 11 16.56 22.10 -1.87
N ILE A 12 16.49 20.77 -1.92
CA ILE A 12 16.57 20.03 -3.19
C ILE A 12 15.23 20.20 -3.91
N GLY A 13 15.30 20.75 -5.12
CA GLY A 13 14.20 21.33 -5.86
C GLY A 13 13.04 20.38 -6.18
N LEU A 14 11.84 20.97 -6.12
CA LEU A 14 10.63 20.48 -6.76
C LEU A 14 10.76 20.71 -8.27
N ILE A 15 10.59 19.66 -9.08
CA ILE A 15 10.31 19.78 -10.51
C ILE A 15 8.87 19.32 -10.70
N SER A 16 7.95 20.29 -10.77
CA SER A 16 6.60 20.09 -11.31
C SER A 16 6.68 20.10 -12.83
N ALA A 17 6.37 18.98 -13.47
CA ALA A 17 6.10 18.93 -14.90
C ALA A 17 4.60 19.13 -15.13
N ALA A 18 4.21 20.29 -15.66
CA ALA A 18 2.87 20.56 -16.17
C ALA A 18 2.92 20.51 -17.71
N VAL A 19 2.13 19.64 -18.32
CA VAL A 19 1.94 19.58 -19.77
C VAL A 19 0.65 20.31 -20.12
N ILE A 20 0.78 21.41 -20.86
CA ILE A 20 -0.35 22.13 -21.48
C ILE A 20 -0.36 21.72 -22.95
N VAL A 21 -1.47 21.12 -23.39
CA VAL A 21 -1.77 20.86 -24.81
C VAL A 21 -2.89 21.79 -25.21
N GLU A 22 -2.59 22.77 -26.06
CA GLU A 22 -3.57 23.63 -26.71
C GLU A 22 -3.52 23.30 -28.20
N ASN A 23 -4.66 22.93 -28.79
CA ASN A 23 -4.77 22.63 -30.21
C ASN A 23 -5.70 23.65 -30.88
N ASN A 24 -5.21 24.18 -31.99
CA ASN A 24 -5.86 25.17 -32.86
C ASN A 24 -7.15 24.63 -33.50
N GLY A 25 -8.06 25.53 -33.88
CA GLY A 25 -9.16 25.18 -34.77
C GLY A 25 -10.21 26.27 -34.96
N ASP A 26 -10.04 27.03 -36.03
CA ASP A 26 -10.90 28.10 -36.52
C ASP A 26 -12.27 27.63 -37.08
N GLN A 27 -13.24 28.56 -36.91
CA GLN A 27 -14.39 28.92 -37.77
C GLN A 27 -15.64 28.01 -37.92
N LYS A 28 -16.79 28.67 -37.70
CA LYS A 28 -18.16 28.21 -37.93
C LYS A 28 -18.72 28.88 -39.19
N GLU A 29 -19.30 28.12 -40.09
CA GLU A 29 -20.27 28.64 -41.06
C GLU A 29 -21.50 27.70 -41.12
N LYS A 30 -22.69 28.28 -41.00
CA LYS A 30 -23.99 27.59 -41.00
C LYS A 30 -24.56 27.55 -42.42
N LEU A 31 -25.10 26.40 -42.85
CA LEU A 31 -26.13 26.40 -43.91
C LEU A 31 -27.25 25.37 -43.65
N LYS A 32 -28.42 25.74 -44.16
CA LYS A 32 -29.79 25.37 -43.75
C LYS A 32 -30.22 23.95 -44.13
N ASN A 33 -31.09 23.36 -43.30
CA ASN A 33 -31.84 22.12 -43.56
C ASN A 33 -32.86 22.26 -44.71
N PRO A 34 -33.11 21.19 -45.48
CA PRO A 34 -34.41 20.94 -46.09
C PRO A 34 -35.14 19.75 -45.43
N LYS A 35 -36.45 19.92 -45.21
CA LYS A 35 -37.39 18.89 -44.73
C LYS A 35 -37.52 17.77 -45.77
N LEU A 36 -37.46 16.50 -45.34
CA LEU A 36 -37.81 15.33 -46.14
C LEU A 36 -38.93 14.55 -45.42
N ILE A 37 -40.11 14.51 -46.03
CA ILE A 37 -41.25 13.70 -45.59
C ILE A 37 -41.23 12.43 -46.44
N CYS A 38 -40.91 11.28 -45.83
CA CYS A 38 -40.95 9.97 -46.50
C CYS A 38 -42.19 9.17 -46.03
N LYS A 39 -42.83 8.42 -46.94
CA LYS A 39 -43.95 7.51 -46.62
C LYS A 39 -43.42 6.21 -45.99
N PRO A 40 -44.15 5.59 -45.03
CA PRO A 40 -43.73 4.36 -44.33
C PRO A 40 -43.41 3.16 -45.22
N SER A 41 -43.99 3.11 -46.42
CA SER A 41 -43.83 2.00 -47.38
C SER A 41 -42.51 2.02 -48.16
N GLU A 42 -41.74 3.12 -48.09
CA GLU A 42 -40.47 3.28 -48.81
C GLU A 42 -39.24 3.09 -47.92
N LEU A 43 -39.41 2.49 -46.74
CA LEU A 43 -38.28 2.13 -45.90
C LEU A 43 -37.75 0.76 -46.36
N PRO A 44 -36.51 0.66 -46.88
CA PRO A 44 -35.94 -0.63 -47.27
C PRO A 44 -35.75 -1.49 -46.01
N ILE A 45 -36.57 -2.52 -45.84
CA ILE A 45 -36.51 -3.39 -44.66
C ILE A 45 -35.36 -4.42 -44.78
N TYR A 46 -34.89 -4.76 -46.00
CA TYR A 46 -33.90 -5.84 -46.18
C TYR A 46 -32.83 -5.63 -47.27
N THR A 47 -32.49 -4.40 -47.67
CA THR A 47 -31.29 -4.17 -48.48
C THR A 47 -30.12 -3.74 -47.62
N SER A 48 -29.08 -4.60 -47.57
CA SER A 48 -27.83 -4.36 -46.87
C SER A 48 -27.17 -3.08 -47.39
N LEU A 49 -26.90 -2.13 -46.47
CA LEU A 49 -26.28 -0.83 -46.72
C LEU A 49 -24.78 -0.93 -47.05
N VAL A 50 -24.40 -1.76 -48.02
CA VAL A 50 -23.01 -1.87 -48.46
C VAL A 50 -22.76 -1.15 -49.79
N ASP A 51 -23.77 -0.89 -50.63
CA ASP A 51 -23.53 -0.46 -52.03
C ASP A 51 -24.11 0.89 -52.47
N SER A 52 -24.33 1.85 -51.58
CA SER A 52 -24.68 3.22 -52.02
C SER A 52 -24.17 4.31 -51.09
N GLY A 53 -22.91 4.69 -51.27
CA GLY A 53 -22.44 6.09 -51.34
C GLY A 53 -22.72 7.08 -50.20
N SER A 54 -23.36 6.67 -49.11
CA SER A 54 -23.65 7.55 -47.99
C SER A 54 -23.67 6.71 -46.72
N LYS A 55 -22.55 6.75 -45.99
CA LYS A 55 -22.48 6.26 -44.62
C LYS A 55 -23.47 7.08 -43.80
N LYS A 56 -24.73 6.64 -43.70
CA LYS A 56 -25.67 7.13 -42.70
C LYS A 56 -25.09 6.73 -41.35
N LYS A 57 -24.40 7.67 -40.72
CA LYS A 57 -23.98 7.60 -39.32
C LYS A 57 -25.22 7.15 -38.55
N CYS A 58 -25.15 5.97 -37.94
CA CYS A 58 -26.24 5.44 -37.13
C CYS A 58 -26.63 6.51 -36.11
N GLU A 59 -27.80 7.10 -36.28
CA GLU A 59 -28.38 8.07 -35.36
C GLU A 59 -29.01 7.29 -34.19
N CYS A 60 -28.16 6.59 -33.44
CA CYS A 60 -28.51 6.06 -32.13
C CYS A 60 -28.29 7.12 -31.03
N GLU A 61 -27.90 8.36 -31.39
CA GLU A 61 -27.57 9.43 -30.45
C GLU A 61 -28.67 10.49 -30.27
N ALA A 62 -29.81 10.40 -30.96
CA ALA A 62 -30.79 11.49 -30.97
C ALA A 62 -31.94 11.38 -29.95
N ASN A 63 -32.05 10.28 -29.19
CA ASN A 63 -33.15 10.15 -28.21
C ASN A 63 -32.75 9.50 -26.87
N LYS A 64 -31.60 9.91 -26.34
CA LYS A 64 -31.46 10.05 -24.89
C LYS A 64 -31.37 11.54 -24.63
N LYS A 65 -32.45 12.16 -24.17
CA LYS A 65 -32.33 13.42 -23.43
C LYS A 65 -31.53 13.10 -22.17
N SER A 66 -30.21 13.03 -22.30
CA SER A 66 -29.30 13.13 -21.17
C SER A 66 -29.65 14.46 -20.55
N SER A 67 -30.33 14.44 -19.40
CA SER A 67 -30.48 15.67 -18.64
C SER A 67 -29.06 16.18 -18.36
N ALA A 68 -28.87 17.50 -18.28
CA ALA A 68 -27.55 18.05 -17.94
C ALA A 68 -26.95 17.40 -16.67
N VAL A 69 -27.82 16.88 -15.79
CA VAL A 69 -27.47 16.10 -14.60
C VAL A 69 -26.89 14.72 -14.93
N ALA A 70 -27.44 13.99 -15.91
CA ALA A 70 -26.93 12.68 -16.32
C ALA A 70 -25.53 12.78 -16.96
N SER A 71 -25.31 13.76 -17.84
CA SER A 71 -23.97 13.97 -18.43
C SER A 71 -22.93 14.44 -17.40
N ALA A 72 -23.31 15.24 -16.40
CA ALA A 72 -22.39 15.64 -15.33
C ALA A 72 -21.94 14.46 -14.45
N ILE A 73 -22.84 13.50 -14.17
CA ILE A 73 -22.50 12.30 -13.39
C ILE A 73 -21.60 11.37 -14.21
N GLU A 74 -21.89 11.18 -15.49
CA GLU A 74 -21.08 10.34 -16.38
C GLU A 74 -19.63 10.81 -16.49
N GLU A 75 -19.40 12.13 -16.51
CA GLU A 75 -18.04 12.69 -16.57
C GLU A 75 -17.23 12.40 -15.30
N SER A 76 -17.84 12.50 -14.13
CA SER A 76 -17.19 12.18 -12.85
C SER A 76 -16.85 10.68 -12.71
N VAL A 77 -17.78 9.81 -13.09
CA VAL A 77 -17.58 8.34 -13.06
C VAL A 77 -16.53 7.93 -14.09
N LYS A 78 -16.53 8.57 -15.26
CA LYS A 78 -15.53 8.34 -16.31
C LYS A 78 -14.14 8.76 -15.85
N ALA A 79 -13.99 9.92 -15.20
CA ALA A 79 -12.71 10.36 -14.66
C ALA A 79 -12.14 9.35 -13.65
N VAL A 80 -12.94 8.91 -12.68
CA VAL A 80 -12.53 7.90 -11.69
C VAL A 80 -12.16 6.58 -12.36
N ARG A 81 -12.96 6.12 -13.34
CA ARG A 81 -12.69 4.89 -14.07
C ARG A 81 -11.38 4.97 -14.85
N THR A 82 -11.14 6.07 -15.55
CA THR A 82 -9.90 6.23 -16.33
C THR A 82 -8.67 6.29 -15.44
N GLU A 83 -8.75 6.91 -14.25
CA GLU A 83 -7.63 6.93 -13.31
C GLU A 83 -7.37 5.55 -12.70
N LEU A 84 -8.42 4.81 -12.33
CA LEU A 84 -8.28 3.44 -11.85
C LEU A 84 -7.71 2.51 -12.92
N THR A 85 -8.20 2.59 -14.16
CA THR A 85 -7.69 1.78 -15.28
C THR A 85 -6.21 2.05 -15.56
N LYS A 86 -5.77 3.31 -15.51
CA LYS A 86 -4.34 3.65 -15.65
C LYS A 86 -3.49 3.01 -14.55
N VAL A 87 -3.96 3.03 -13.30
CA VAL A 87 -3.23 2.43 -12.17
C VAL A 87 -3.18 0.91 -12.29
N THR A 88 -4.28 0.27 -12.70
CA THR A 88 -4.31 -1.20 -12.87
C THR A 88 -3.42 -1.63 -14.02
N ASP A 89 -3.41 -0.90 -15.15
CA ASP A 89 -2.57 -1.24 -16.31
C ASP A 89 -1.07 -1.13 -15.98
N VAL A 90 -0.68 -0.12 -15.19
CA VAL A 90 0.70 0.04 -14.69
C VAL A 90 1.07 -1.08 -13.70
N TYR A 91 0.12 -1.55 -12.91
CA TYR A 91 0.35 -2.65 -11.99
C TYR A 91 0.49 -3.98 -12.73
N ASP A 92 -0.41 -4.27 -13.67
CA ASP A 92 -0.41 -5.50 -14.44
C ASP A 92 0.83 -5.60 -15.34
N SER A 93 1.27 -4.49 -15.93
CA SER A 93 2.52 -4.43 -16.70
C SER A 93 3.78 -4.63 -15.86
N GLN A 94 3.75 -4.33 -14.55
CA GLN A 94 4.91 -4.46 -13.65
C GLN A 94 4.85 -5.68 -12.70
N LYS A 95 3.73 -6.42 -12.70
CA LYS A 95 3.52 -7.57 -11.82
C LYS A 95 4.64 -8.60 -11.91
N ALA A 96 5.11 -8.90 -13.13
CA ALA A 96 6.20 -9.85 -13.36
C ALA A 96 7.54 -9.39 -12.76
N ASN A 97 7.80 -8.07 -12.75
CA ASN A 97 8.99 -7.51 -12.13
C ASN A 97 8.89 -7.58 -10.61
N ILE A 98 7.74 -7.21 -10.04
CA ILE A 98 7.49 -7.28 -8.59
C ILE A 98 7.66 -8.71 -8.09
N GLU A 99 7.12 -9.70 -8.80
CA GLU A 99 7.24 -11.11 -8.44
C GLU A 99 8.71 -11.57 -8.47
N ARG A 100 9.48 -11.19 -9.50
CA ARG A 100 10.91 -11.49 -9.57
C ARG A 100 11.68 -10.85 -8.42
N TYR A 101 11.45 -9.56 -8.14
CA TYR A 101 12.11 -8.88 -7.02
C TYR A 101 11.74 -9.51 -5.68
N TYR A 102 10.49 -9.92 -5.50
CA TYR A 102 10.05 -10.60 -4.29
C TYR A 102 10.79 -11.93 -4.07
N VAL A 103 10.88 -12.75 -5.12
CA VAL A 103 11.60 -14.03 -5.06
C VAL A 103 13.09 -13.81 -4.80
N THR A 104 13.72 -12.84 -5.46
CA THR A 104 15.13 -12.48 -5.24
C THR A 104 15.36 -11.97 -3.82
N PHE A 105 14.53 -11.05 -3.35
CA PHE A 105 14.60 -10.51 -2.00
C PHE A 105 14.49 -11.60 -0.93
N MET A 106 13.60 -12.57 -1.13
CA MET A 106 13.47 -13.71 -0.22
C MET A 106 14.73 -14.57 -0.17
N LYS A 107 15.34 -14.85 -1.33
CA LYS A 107 16.60 -15.60 -1.40
C LYS A 107 17.75 -14.84 -0.75
N ASP A 108 17.90 -13.55 -1.05
CA ASP A 108 18.95 -12.71 -0.50
C ASP A 108 18.80 -12.55 1.02
N THR A 109 17.56 -12.39 1.50
CA THR A 109 17.26 -12.31 2.93
C THR A 109 17.62 -13.61 3.66
N GLN A 110 17.37 -14.78 3.06
CA GLN A 110 17.77 -16.06 3.65
C GLN A 110 19.29 -16.17 3.78
N HIS A 111 20.03 -15.76 2.74
CA HIS A 111 21.49 -15.78 2.77
C HIS A 111 22.06 -14.84 3.84
N ILE A 112 21.60 -13.59 3.87
CA ILE A 112 22.00 -12.59 4.86
C ILE A 112 21.67 -13.05 6.28
N ARG A 113 20.48 -13.64 6.49
CA ARG A 113 20.08 -14.19 7.78
C ARG A 113 21.07 -15.26 8.26
N ASN A 114 21.41 -16.22 7.40
CA ASN A 114 22.34 -17.29 7.76
C ASN A 114 23.72 -16.72 8.09
N TYR A 115 24.21 -15.77 7.28
CA TYR A 115 25.48 -15.09 7.50
C TYR A 115 25.54 -14.33 8.85
N LEU A 116 24.47 -13.62 9.20
CA LEU A 116 24.34 -12.93 10.49
C LEU A 116 24.26 -13.89 11.67
N GLN A 117 23.75 -15.11 11.48
CA GLN A 117 23.59 -16.11 12.54
C GLN A 117 24.83 -17.00 12.75
N GLU A 118 25.85 -16.87 11.90
CA GLU A 118 27.14 -17.54 12.02
C GLU A 118 27.95 -16.97 13.21
N GLU A 119 28.47 -17.82 14.11
CA GLU A 119 29.03 -17.39 15.42
C GLU A 119 30.24 -16.46 15.31
N ASP A 120 31.02 -16.56 14.24
CA ASP A 120 32.24 -15.78 14.05
C ASP A 120 31.98 -14.33 13.61
N ASN A 121 30.78 -14.02 13.10
CA ASN A 121 30.44 -12.74 12.50
C ASN A 121 29.80 -11.77 13.50
N THR A 122 30.42 -11.53 14.67
CA THR A 122 29.84 -10.67 15.72
C THR A 122 29.70 -9.19 15.31
N MET A 123 30.65 -8.66 14.53
CA MET A 123 30.63 -7.27 14.04
C MET A 123 29.37 -6.91 13.23
N PRO A 124 29.00 -7.65 12.17
CA PRO A 124 27.79 -7.34 11.39
C PRO A 124 26.49 -7.53 12.18
N ARG A 125 26.45 -8.41 13.20
CA ARG A 125 25.29 -8.56 14.09
C ARG A 125 24.97 -7.28 14.85
N VAL A 126 25.98 -6.72 15.51
CA VAL A 126 25.83 -5.47 16.26
C VAL A 126 25.55 -4.30 15.32
N GLY A 127 26.19 -4.28 14.15
CA GLY A 127 25.91 -3.30 13.09
C GLY A 127 24.45 -3.30 12.65
N ALA A 128 23.86 -4.48 12.39
CA ALA A 128 22.46 -4.61 11.99
C ALA A 128 21.50 -4.10 13.09
N ILE A 129 21.78 -4.42 14.36
CA ILE A 129 21.00 -3.92 15.51
C ILE A 129 21.13 -2.40 15.64
N ALA A 130 22.34 -1.86 15.47
CA ALA A 130 22.57 -0.41 15.55
C ALA A 130 21.82 0.35 14.43
N ILE A 131 21.91 -0.13 13.18
CA ILE A 131 21.25 0.50 12.04
C ILE A 131 19.72 0.43 12.17
N SER A 132 19.18 -0.71 12.62
CA SER A 132 17.74 -0.86 12.85
C SER A 132 17.24 0.02 14.00
N SER A 133 18.01 0.17 15.07
CA SER A 133 17.71 1.09 16.16
C SER A 133 17.75 2.55 15.69
N LEU A 134 18.77 2.93 14.91
CA LEU A 134 18.89 4.27 14.33
C LEU A 134 17.72 4.58 13.39
N ALA A 135 17.31 3.62 12.56
CA ALA A 135 16.13 3.75 11.72
C ALA A 135 14.86 4.00 12.56
N GLY A 136 14.73 3.34 13.71
CA GLY A 136 13.65 3.60 14.68
C GLY A 136 13.69 5.02 15.22
N VAL A 137 14.88 5.55 15.54
CA VAL A 137 15.03 6.97 15.96
C VAL A 137 14.58 7.91 14.84
N ILE A 138 14.94 7.62 13.59
CA ILE A 138 14.57 8.42 12.41
C ILE A 138 13.04 8.47 12.25
N LEU A 139 12.37 7.32 12.36
CA LEU A 139 10.91 7.25 12.34
C LEU A 139 10.27 8.00 13.52
N GLY A 140 10.96 8.03 14.67
CA GLY A 140 10.54 8.77 15.86
C GLY A 140 10.89 10.26 15.87
N ILE A 141 11.51 10.84 14.82
CA ILE A 141 12.05 12.22 14.83
C ILE A 141 11.00 13.27 15.20
N ARG A 142 9.76 13.11 14.70
CA ARG A 142 8.64 14.05 14.94
C ARG A 142 8.13 14.00 16.39
N GLY A 143 8.53 13.01 17.18
CA GLY A 143 8.15 12.83 18.58
C GLY A 143 9.13 13.42 19.60
N GLY A 144 8.72 13.44 20.86
CA GLY A 144 9.61 13.74 21.99
C GLY A 144 10.62 12.62 22.27
N PHE A 145 11.50 12.82 23.26
CA PHE A 145 12.58 11.88 23.60
C PHE A 145 12.08 10.45 23.88
N PHE A 146 11.00 10.29 24.65
CA PHE A 146 10.42 8.98 24.94
C PHE A 146 9.93 8.23 23.69
N LYS A 147 9.35 8.94 22.71
CA LYS A 147 8.91 8.31 21.47
C LYS A 147 10.11 7.79 20.69
N LYS A 148 11.18 8.59 20.58
CA LYS A 148 12.41 8.18 19.90
C LYS A 148 13.00 6.91 20.53
N LEU A 149 13.09 6.87 21.86
CA LEU A 149 13.56 5.68 22.57
C LEU A 149 12.67 4.47 22.34
N PHE A 150 11.35 4.63 22.41
CA PHE A 150 10.40 3.55 22.19
C PHE A 150 10.52 2.95 20.79
N TYR A 151 10.54 3.79 19.75
CA TYR A 151 10.70 3.32 18.37
C TYR A 151 12.06 2.64 18.16
N ALA A 152 13.13 3.22 18.69
CA ALA A 152 14.47 2.64 18.60
C ALA A 152 14.56 1.28 19.32
N SER A 153 13.99 1.17 20.53
CA SER A 153 13.97 -0.08 21.28
C SER A 153 13.14 -1.14 20.58
N LEU A 154 11.98 -0.78 20.02
CA LEU A 154 11.11 -1.73 19.34
C LEU A 154 11.79 -2.31 18.10
N THR A 155 12.39 -1.44 17.25
CA THR A 155 13.06 -1.89 16.04
C THR A 155 14.37 -2.63 16.36
N GLY A 156 15.14 -2.14 17.33
CA GLY A 156 16.38 -2.78 17.78
C GLY A 156 16.13 -4.16 18.40
N SER A 157 15.15 -4.29 19.30
CA SER A 157 14.77 -5.57 19.89
C SER A 157 14.21 -6.55 18.86
N SER A 158 13.42 -6.07 17.89
CA SER A 158 12.95 -6.91 16.79
C SER A 158 14.12 -7.46 15.96
N MET A 159 15.11 -6.62 15.63
CA MET A 159 16.29 -7.07 14.87
C MET A 159 17.18 -8.00 15.71
N ALA A 160 17.35 -7.71 17.00
CA ALA A 160 18.10 -8.56 17.92
C ALA A 160 17.50 -9.97 18.02
N ALA A 161 16.17 -10.10 18.05
CA ALA A 161 15.49 -11.39 18.06
C ALA A 161 15.75 -12.22 16.78
N VAL A 162 15.86 -11.55 15.62
CA VAL A 162 16.19 -12.22 14.34
C VAL A 162 17.66 -12.65 14.31
N CYS A 163 18.54 -11.83 14.88
CA CYS A 163 19.98 -12.06 14.89
C CYS A 163 20.43 -13.11 15.93
N TYR A 164 19.73 -13.21 17.07
CA TYR A 164 20.03 -14.11 18.19
C TYR A 164 18.84 -15.02 18.56
N PRO A 165 18.40 -15.93 17.67
CA PRO A 165 17.16 -16.71 17.88
C PRO A 165 17.26 -17.73 19.03
N ARG A 166 18.46 -18.27 19.31
CA ARG A 166 18.67 -19.25 20.40
C ARG A 166 18.61 -18.58 21.78
N GLU A 167 19.28 -17.45 21.91
CA GLU A 167 19.29 -16.66 23.13
C GLU A 167 17.92 -16.04 23.40
N ALA A 168 17.27 -15.50 22.37
CA ALA A 168 15.93 -14.93 22.48
C ALA A 168 14.93 -15.94 23.06
N LYS A 169 14.98 -17.22 22.64
CA LYS A 169 14.15 -18.28 23.22
C LYS A 169 14.45 -18.53 24.71
N LYS A 170 15.73 -18.61 25.09
CA LYS A 170 16.12 -18.81 26.51
C LYS A 170 15.63 -17.66 27.39
N TYR A 171 15.90 -16.42 26.98
CA TYR A 171 15.47 -15.23 27.73
C TYR A 171 13.95 -15.10 27.76
N ALA A 172 13.25 -15.42 26.66
CA ALA A 172 11.80 -15.44 26.65
C ALA A 172 11.23 -16.48 27.62
N THR A 173 11.81 -17.68 27.71
CA THR A 173 11.36 -18.72 28.64
C THR A 173 11.61 -18.30 30.09
N ILE A 174 12.76 -17.69 30.38
CA ILE A 174 13.06 -17.16 31.71
C ILE A 174 12.07 -16.05 32.08
N ALA A 175 11.84 -15.09 31.18
CA ALA A 175 10.90 -13.99 31.40
C ALA A 175 9.46 -14.49 31.57
N TYR A 176 9.05 -15.50 30.80
CA TYR A 176 7.75 -16.14 30.94
C TYR A 176 7.63 -16.77 32.34
N ASN A 177 8.57 -17.63 32.73
CA ASN A 177 8.53 -18.27 34.05
C ASN A 177 8.58 -17.26 35.21
N PHE A 178 9.34 -16.17 35.06
CA PHE A 178 9.38 -15.08 36.03
C PHE A 178 8.04 -14.35 36.16
N ALA A 179 7.36 -14.04 35.04
CA ALA A 179 6.04 -13.41 35.07
C ALA A 179 4.97 -14.29 35.76
N TYR A 180 5.14 -15.61 35.73
CA TYR A 180 4.31 -16.57 36.46
C TYR A 180 4.83 -16.88 37.87
N GLY A 181 5.90 -16.22 38.33
CA GLY A 181 6.44 -16.34 39.69
C GLY A 181 7.16 -17.66 40.00
N LYS A 182 7.68 -18.37 38.99
CA LYS A 182 8.43 -19.62 39.19
C LYS A 182 9.94 -19.39 39.23
N ASN A 183 10.62 -20.04 40.18
CA ASN A 183 12.07 -19.96 40.33
C ASN A 183 12.79 -20.88 39.32
N PRO A 184 14.04 -20.56 38.94
CA PRO A 184 14.77 -21.28 37.88
C PRO A 184 15.13 -22.75 38.18
N ASN A 185 14.80 -23.28 39.37
CA ASN A 185 15.14 -24.65 39.81
C ASN A 185 13.94 -25.54 40.17
N ASP A 186 12.70 -25.08 39.93
CA ASP A 186 11.50 -25.85 40.26
C ASP A 186 11.12 -26.80 39.10
N ALA A 187 10.75 -28.04 39.41
CA ALA A 187 10.40 -29.13 38.48
C ALA A 187 9.16 -28.89 37.57
N GLY A 188 8.70 -27.65 37.46
CA GLY A 188 7.53 -27.25 36.69
C GLY A 188 7.79 -26.06 35.76
N GLN A 189 9.01 -25.93 35.23
CA GLN A 189 9.33 -24.93 34.20
C GLN A 189 8.35 -25.10 33.02
N LYS A 190 7.58 -24.05 32.73
CA LYS A 190 6.67 -24.08 31.58
C LYS A 190 7.46 -23.72 30.34
N ASP A 191 7.38 -24.58 29.33
CA ASP A 191 7.88 -24.25 28.01
C ASP A 191 7.09 -23.08 27.43
N LEU A 192 7.80 -22.26 26.65
CA LEU A 192 7.18 -21.13 25.96
C LEU A 192 6.00 -21.65 25.12
N PRO A 193 4.80 -21.05 25.22
CA PRO A 193 3.72 -21.38 24.29
C PRO A 193 4.21 -21.15 22.86
N LYS A 194 3.76 -22.01 21.94
CA LYS A 194 4.12 -21.90 20.51
C LYS A 194 3.69 -20.52 20.02
N LEU A 195 4.68 -19.69 19.67
CA LEU A 195 4.42 -18.39 19.07
C LEU A 195 3.71 -18.59 17.72
N PRO A 196 2.70 -17.78 17.40
CA PRO A 196 2.00 -17.88 16.12
C PRO A 196 3.01 -17.69 14.99
N THR A 197 3.01 -18.62 14.05
CA THR A 197 3.89 -18.55 12.86
C THR A 197 3.28 -17.68 11.77
N SER A 198 1.98 -17.39 11.86
CA SER A 198 1.22 -16.59 10.91
C SER A 198 0.73 -15.27 11.51
N PHE A 199 0.75 -14.22 10.69
CA PHE A 199 0.20 -12.93 11.03
C PHE A 199 -1.32 -12.98 11.30
N GLY A 200 -2.04 -13.89 10.63
CA GLY A 200 -3.47 -14.08 10.85
C GLY A 200 -3.78 -14.59 12.26
N GLU A 201 -2.99 -15.57 12.73
CA GLU A 201 -3.10 -16.11 14.10
C GLU A 201 -2.69 -15.06 15.14
N MET A 202 -1.65 -14.28 14.85
CA MET A 202 -1.23 -13.18 15.71
C MET A 202 -2.36 -12.16 15.89
N LYS A 203 -3.02 -11.75 14.79
CA LYS A 203 -4.15 -10.81 14.85
C LYS A 203 -5.33 -11.38 15.65
N MET A 204 -5.64 -12.68 15.47
CA MET A 204 -6.69 -13.36 16.24
C MET A 204 -6.35 -13.43 17.74
N GLN A 205 -5.11 -13.75 18.09
CA GLN A 205 -4.68 -13.76 19.49
C GLN A 205 -4.72 -12.35 20.08
N LEU A 206 -4.36 -11.32 19.31
CA LEU A 206 -4.42 -9.94 19.77
C LEU A 206 -5.87 -9.48 19.96
N SER A 207 -6.77 -9.80 19.03
CA SER A 207 -8.18 -9.44 19.13
C SER A 207 -8.83 -10.13 20.33
N THR A 208 -8.61 -11.43 20.50
CA THR A 208 -9.14 -12.19 21.65
C THR A 208 -8.57 -11.70 22.98
N LEU A 209 -7.29 -11.30 23.04
CA LEU A 209 -6.71 -10.66 24.23
C LEU A 209 -7.34 -9.29 24.50
N SER A 210 -7.52 -8.47 23.47
CA SER A 210 -8.13 -7.15 23.61
C SER A 210 -9.57 -7.23 24.07
N GLU A 211 -10.31 -8.22 23.57
CA GLU A 211 -11.70 -8.47 23.94
C GLU A 211 -11.81 -8.99 25.37
N LYS A 212 -10.95 -9.96 25.77
CA LYS A 212 -10.87 -10.42 27.16
C LYS A 212 -10.52 -9.31 28.15
N ALA A 213 -9.58 -8.44 27.78
CA ALA A 213 -9.19 -7.31 28.62
C ALA A 213 -10.32 -6.26 28.71
N TYR A 214 -11.01 -6.00 27.59
CA TYR A 214 -12.17 -5.11 27.57
C TYR A 214 -13.29 -5.66 28.44
N ASP A 215 -13.64 -6.94 28.27
CA ASP A 215 -14.68 -7.59 29.07
C ASP A 215 -14.32 -7.58 30.56
N ALA A 216 -13.06 -7.87 30.94
CA ALA A 216 -12.63 -7.84 32.34
C ALA A 216 -12.72 -6.44 32.99
N VAL A 217 -12.59 -5.37 32.22
CA VAL A 217 -12.60 -3.98 32.72
C VAL A 217 -14.00 -3.36 32.68
N PHE A 218 -14.77 -3.62 31.63
CA PHE A 218 -16.01 -2.89 31.33
C PHE A 218 -17.27 -3.73 31.44
N LYS A 219 -17.16 -5.07 31.42
CA LYS A 219 -18.30 -5.98 31.48
C LYS A 219 -18.35 -6.60 32.87
N LYS A 220 -19.00 -5.88 33.78
CA LYS A 220 -19.34 -6.38 35.11
C LYS A 220 -20.76 -6.92 35.12
#